data_AF-A0A8S8Z2L0-F1
#
_entry.id   AF-A0A8S8Z2L0-F1
#
_cell.length_a   1.000
_cell.length_b   1.000
_cell.length_c   1.000
_cell.angle_alpha   90.00
_cell.angle_beta   90.00
_cell.angle_gamma   90.00
#
_symmetry.space_group_name_H-M   'P 1'
#
loop_
_entity.id
_entity.type
_entity.pdbx_description
1 polymer ?
#
loop_
_entity_poly.entity_id
_entity_poly.type
_entity_poly.pdbx_seq_one_letter_code
_entity_poly.pdbx_strand_id
1 'polypeptide(L)'
;MVEEIFGPVLTVYVYDDGDFDEVLRICDEASPYALTGSIFSNDESNIQKAFEALRFTAGNFYINDKPTGAVVGQQPFGGARASGTNDKAGGPLNLLRWISPRSVKRTIDIPQDWGYPFMGED
;
A
#
# COMPACT_ATOMS: atom_id res chain seq x y z
N MET A 1 -2.98 18.27 14.84
CA MET A 1 -2.30 16.96 14.93
C MET A 1 -1.90 16.41 13.55
N VAL A 2 -1.70 17.27 12.54
CA VAL A 2 -1.59 16.81 11.13
C VAL A 2 -0.37 17.35 10.39
N GLU A 3 0.35 18.30 10.99
CA GLU A 3 1.60 18.81 10.45
C GLU A 3 2.76 17.90 10.85
N GLU A 4 3.65 17.67 9.89
CA GLU A 4 4.86 16.88 10.08
C GLU A 4 5.95 17.74 10.75
N ILE A 5 6.32 17.40 11.99
CA ILE A 5 7.21 18.21 12.85
C ILE A 5 8.69 17.79 12.72
N PHE A 6 8.98 16.52 12.39
CA PHE A 6 10.34 15.97 12.29
C PHE A 6 11.24 16.18 13.54
N GLY A 7 10.64 16.14 14.72
CA GLY A 7 11.32 16.25 16.01
C GLY A 7 10.74 15.27 17.05
N PRO A 8 11.32 15.21 18.27
CA PRO A 8 10.87 14.30 19.32
C PRO A 8 9.58 14.82 20.01
N VAL A 9 8.52 15.01 19.24
CA VAL A 9 7.22 15.55 19.70
C VAL A 9 6.16 14.48 19.47
N LEU A 10 5.50 14.05 20.55
CA LEU A 10 4.36 13.13 20.52
C LEU A 10 3.11 13.87 20.98
N THR A 11 2.04 13.83 20.18
CA THR A 11 0.71 14.29 20.59
C THR A 11 -0.15 13.08 20.94
N VAL A 12 -0.90 13.18 22.05
CA VAL A 12 -1.82 12.13 22.50
C VAL A 12 -3.24 12.70 22.48
N TYR A 13 -4.17 11.94 21.89
CA TYR A 13 -5.60 12.21 21.92
C TYR A 13 -6.28 11.04 22.64
N VAL A 14 -7.06 11.35 23.67
CA VAL A 14 -7.81 10.37 24.46
C VAL A 14 -9.27 10.44 24.01
N TYR A 15 -9.89 9.27 23.81
CA TYR A 15 -11.28 9.11 23.41
C TYR A 15 -11.97 8.11 24.34
N ASP A 16 -13.30 8.14 24.40
CA ASP A 16 -14.07 7.18 25.18
C ASP A 16 -14.17 5.84 24.44
N ASP A 17 -14.10 4.70 25.14
CA ASP A 17 -14.04 3.37 24.51
C ASP A 17 -15.17 3.09 23.49
N GLY A 18 -16.36 3.70 23.71
CA GLY A 18 -17.51 3.59 22.82
C GLY A 18 -17.34 4.28 21.46
N ASP A 19 -16.36 5.16 21.31
CA ASP A 19 -16.16 6.01 20.14
C ASP A 19 -15.10 5.45 19.18
N PHE A 20 -14.70 4.17 19.33
CA PHE A 20 -13.65 3.56 18.52
C PHE A 20 -13.88 3.72 17.00
N ASP A 21 -15.13 3.56 16.54
CA ASP A 21 -15.49 3.73 15.13
C ASP A 21 -15.29 5.16 14.64
N GLU A 22 -15.61 6.15 15.49
CA GLU A 22 -15.40 7.56 15.19
C GLU A 22 -13.90 7.89 15.13
N VAL A 23 -13.11 7.34 16.04
CA VAL A 23 -11.66 7.56 16.04
C VAL A 23 -10.97 6.95 14.83
N LEU A 24 -11.39 5.78 14.38
CA LEU A 24 -10.89 5.20 13.11
C LEU A 24 -11.17 6.14 11.93
N ARG A 25 -12.36 6.75 11.87
CA ARG A 25 -12.70 7.75 10.85
C ARG A 25 -11.84 9.01 10.96
N ILE A 26 -11.61 9.50 12.18
CA ILE A 26 -10.71 10.65 12.41
C ILE A 26 -9.29 10.32 11.92
N CYS A 27 -8.76 9.14 12.24
CA CYS A 27 -7.45 8.70 11.76
C CYS A 27 -7.37 8.66 10.23
N ASP A 28 -8.43 8.20 9.57
CA ASP A 28 -8.49 8.15 8.10
C ASP A 28 -8.55 9.56 7.46
N GLU A 29 -9.34 10.47 8.02
CA GLU A 29 -9.64 11.77 7.39
C GLU A 29 -8.66 12.89 7.77
N ALA A 30 -8.02 12.82 8.96
CA ALA A 30 -7.28 13.95 9.51
C ALA A 30 -6.04 14.34 8.70
N SER A 31 -5.29 13.35 8.19
CA SER A 31 -3.98 13.60 7.55
C SER A 31 -4.03 13.39 6.03
N PRO A 32 -3.43 14.32 5.24
CA PRO A 32 -3.23 14.08 3.81
C PRO A 32 -2.10 13.06 3.55
N TYR A 33 -1.30 12.70 4.57
CA TYR A 33 -0.19 11.77 4.47
C TYR A 33 -0.62 10.35 4.90
N ALA A 34 -0.05 9.33 4.24
CA ALA A 34 -0.33 7.92 4.51
C ALA A 34 0.95 7.06 4.43
N LEU A 35 1.93 7.35 5.29
CA LEU A 35 3.22 6.63 5.30
C LEU A 35 3.13 5.34 6.12
N THR A 36 2.96 5.46 7.43
CA THR A 36 2.89 4.34 8.37
C THR A 36 1.78 4.52 9.40
N GLY A 37 1.17 3.42 9.84
CA GLY A 37 0.17 3.41 10.91
C GLY A 37 0.22 2.10 11.68
N SER A 38 -0.26 2.10 12.92
CA SER A 38 -0.31 0.88 13.75
C SER A 38 -1.58 0.82 14.58
N ILE A 39 -2.06 -0.40 14.82
CA ILE A 39 -3.07 -0.73 15.82
C ILE A 39 -2.44 -1.62 16.90
N PHE A 40 -2.74 -1.32 18.16
CA PHE A 40 -2.44 -2.18 19.30
C PHE A 40 -3.75 -2.67 19.90
N SER A 41 -3.99 -3.98 19.82
CA SER A 41 -5.20 -4.62 20.34
C SER A 41 -4.96 -6.11 20.54
N ASN A 42 -5.59 -6.69 21.56
CA ASN A 42 -5.68 -8.15 21.73
C ASN A 42 -7.04 -8.71 21.27
N ASP A 43 -7.97 -7.83 20.87
CA ASP A 43 -9.27 -8.21 20.33
C ASP A 43 -9.19 -8.24 18.80
N GLU A 44 -9.32 -9.45 18.24
CA GLU A 44 -9.30 -9.70 16.80
C GLU A 44 -10.40 -8.95 16.04
N SER A 45 -11.56 -8.71 16.66
CA SER A 45 -12.63 -7.94 16.02
C SER A 45 -12.24 -6.48 15.84
N ASN A 46 -11.52 -5.89 16.81
CA ASN A 46 -11.00 -4.53 16.71
C ASN A 46 -9.83 -4.45 15.71
N ILE A 47 -8.97 -5.47 15.66
CA ILE A 47 -7.88 -5.56 14.68
C ILE A 47 -8.46 -5.59 13.26
N GLN A 48 -9.42 -6.49 13.00
CA GLN A 48 -10.05 -6.63 11.69
C GLN A 48 -10.75 -5.33 11.29
N LYS A 49 -11.48 -4.70 12.21
CA LYS A 49 -12.16 -3.44 11.97
C LYS A 49 -11.18 -2.33 11.59
N ALA A 50 -10.09 -2.17 12.34
CA ALA A 50 -9.07 -1.18 12.05
C ALA A 50 -8.34 -1.46 10.73
N PHE A 51 -8.04 -2.74 10.44
CA PHE A 51 -7.41 -3.17 9.20
C PHE A 51 -8.23 -2.80 7.96
N GLU A 52 -9.56 -2.95 8.03
CA GLU A 52 -10.47 -2.57 6.96
C GLU A 52 -10.63 -1.06 6.85
N ALA A 53 -10.93 -0.39 7.97
CA ALA A 53 -11.19 1.04 8.01
C ALA A 53 -9.97 1.87 7.59
N LEU A 54 -8.75 1.44 7.98
CA LEU A 54 -7.51 2.19 7.76
C LEU A 54 -6.70 1.70 6.56
N ARG A 55 -7.28 0.85 5.70
CA ARG A 55 -6.62 0.23 4.55
C ARG A 55 -5.88 1.22 3.64
N PHE A 56 -6.43 2.43 3.50
CA PHE A 56 -5.88 3.48 2.63
C PHE A 56 -5.18 4.61 3.40
N THR A 57 -5.07 4.49 4.72
CA THR A 57 -4.49 5.49 5.63
C THR A 57 -3.00 5.28 5.89
N ALA A 58 -2.48 4.07 5.61
CA ALA A 58 -1.06 3.77 5.77
C ALA A 58 -0.56 2.85 4.66
N GLY A 59 0.56 3.22 4.02
CA GLY A 59 1.23 2.34 3.08
C GLY A 59 1.90 1.15 3.77
N ASN A 60 2.39 1.33 5.00
CA ASN A 60 2.88 0.25 5.86
C ASN A 60 2.05 0.25 7.17
N PHE A 61 1.21 -0.76 7.32
CA PHE A 61 0.34 -0.93 8.48
C PHE A 61 0.89 -2.03 9.40
N TYR A 62 0.92 -1.76 10.70
CA TYR A 62 1.47 -2.65 11.71
C TYR A 62 0.38 -3.06 12.71
N ILE A 63 0.48 -4.27 13.24
CA ILE A 63 -0.42 -4.79 14.28
C ILE A 63 0.48 -5.20 15.44
N ASN A 64 0.22 -4.63 16.63
CA ASN A 64 0.96 -4.90 17.86
C ASN A 64 2.48 -4.68 17.74
N ASP A 65 2.89 -3.75 16.89
CA ASP A 65 4.28 -3.29 16.74
C ASP A 65 4.33 -1.79 16.44
N LYS A 66 5.45 -1.16 16.76
CA LYS A 66 5.68 0.26 16.48
C LYS A 66 5.70 0.49 14.96
N PRO A 67 5.15 1.60 14.43
CA PRO A 67 5.05 1.85 12.99
C PRO A 67 6.37 2.34 12.36
N THR A 68 7.52 1.78 12.76
CA THR A 68 8.86 2.19 12.32
C THR A 68 9.80 1.01 12.15
N GLY A 69 10.90 1.20 11.43
CA GLY A 69 11.99 0.21 11.36
C GLY A 69 11.72 -0.93 10.39
N ALA A 70 11.12 -0.63 9.24
CA ALA A 70 10.98 -1.57 8.14
C ALA A 70 12.35 -2.17 7.76
N VAL A 71 12.39 -3.50 7.62
CA VAL A 71 13.60 -4.24 7.25
C VAL A 71 13.54 -4.60 5.76
N VAL A 72 14.64 -4.38 5.05
CA VAL A 72 14.77 -4.68 3.62
C VAL A 72 14.41 -6.15 3.35
N GLY A 73 13.58 -6.39 2.33
CA GLY A 73 13.11 -7.73 1.97
C GLY A 73 12.02 -8.32 2.87
N GLN A 74 11.66 -7.67 3.98
CA GLN A 74 10.58 -8.13 4.86
C GLN A 74 9.35 -7.22 4.77
N GLN A 75 9.53 -5.91 4.99
CA GLN A 75 8.45 -4.91 4.87
C GLN A 75 8.87 -3.83 3.87
N PRO A 76 8.80 -4.07 2.54
CA PRO A 76 9.05 -3.03 1.55
C PRO A 76 8.30 -1.73 1.92
N PHE A 77 9.03 -0.62 1.88
CA PHE A 77 8.61 0.62 2.53
C PHE A 77 8.13 1.65 1.51
N GLY A 78 7.01 2.30 1.82
CA GLY A 78 6.47 3.38 1.00
C GLY A 78 5.06 3.74 1.42
N GLY A 79 4.68 4.99 1.19
CA GLY A 79 3.36 5.55 1.49
C GLY A 79 2.66 6.05 0.24
N ALA A 80 1.33 6.14 0.31
CA ALA A 80 0.47 6.74 -0.72
C ALA A 80 0.00 8.14 -0.27
N ARG A 81 -1.07 8.66 -0.90
CA ARG A 81 -1.57 10.02 -0.68
C ARG A 81 -0.44 11.05 -0.87
N ALA A 82 -0.34 12.06 0.00
CA ALA A 82 0.75 13.02 -0.05
C ALA A 82 2.12 12.45 0.37
N SER A 83 2.21 11.17 0.79
CA SER A 83 3.49 10.53 1.16
C SER A 83 4.29 10.00 -0.04
N GLY A 84 3.78 10.12 -1.26
CA GLY A 84 4.51 9.84 -2.49
C GLY A 84 3.91 8.74 -3.36
N THR A 85 4.75 8.09 -4.16
CA THR A 85 4.33 7.18 -5.24
C THR A 85 4.10 5.73 -4.80
N ASN A 86 4.44 5.40 -3.55
CA ASN A 86 4.34 4.05 -3.01
C ASN A 86 5.06 2.97 -3.85
N ASP A 87 6.20 3.29 -4.47
CA ASP A 87 6.97 2.34 -5.30
C ASP A 87 7.67 1.22 -4.51
N LYS A 88 7.43 1.15 -3.19
CA LYS A 88 7.89 0.10 -2.25
C LYS A 88 9.40 -0.18 -2.34
N ALA A 89 10.21 0.81 -1.97
CA ALA A 89 11.66 0.65 -1.84
C ALA A 89 12.00 -0.49 -0.85
N GLY A 90 13.06 -1.24 -1.15
CA GLY A 90 13.40 -2.47 -0.42
C GLY A 90 12.65 -3.72 -0.90
N GLY A 91 11.76 -3.58 -1.89
CA GLY A 91 11.14 -4.69 -2.65
C GLY A 91 11.42 -4.60 -4.16
N PRO A 92 11.02 -5.62 -4.94
CA PRO A 92 11.34 -5.71 -6.37
C PRO A 92 10.61 -4.67 -7.24
N LEU A 93 9.45 -4.17 -6.80
CA LEU A 93 8.66 -3.19 -7.55
C LEU A 93 9.42 -1.88 -7.78
N ASN A 94 10.24 -1.46 -6.82
CA ASN A 94 11.05 -0.26 -6.96
C ASN A 94 12.05 -0.39 -8.12
N LEU A 95 12.64 -1.57 -8.30
CA LEU A 95 13.59 -1.82 -9.39
C LEU A 95 12.93 -1.68 -10.77
N LEU A 96 11.65 -2.04 -10.88
CA LEU A 96 10.89 -1.92 -12.12
C LEU A 96 10.72 -0.48 -12.60
N ARG A 97 10.82 0.51 -11.69
CA ARG A 97 10.74 1.94 -12.04
C ARG A 97 11.94 2.43 -12.86
N TRP A 98 13.06 1.71 -12.78
CA TRP A 98 14.33 2.09 -13.39
C TRP A 98 14.69 1.26 -14.64
N ILE A 99 13.78 0.40 -15.10
CA ILE A 99 13.98 -0.42 -16.30
C ILE A 99 12.88 -0.17 -17.33
N SER A 100 13.23 -0.31 -18.60
CA SER A 100 12.27 -0.31 -19.71
C SER A 100 12.25 -1.71 -20.34
N PRO A 101 11.27 -2.57 -19.98
CA PRO A 101 11.28 -3.96 -20.44
C PRO A 101 10.97 -4.05 -21.94
N ARG A 102 11.62 -4.99 -22.63
CA ARG A 102 11.37 -5.31 -24.04
C ARG A 102 11.09 -6.80 -24.20
N SER A 103 9.98 -7.13 -24.85
CA SER A 103 9.68 -8.49 -25.30
C SER A 103 10.14 -8.69 -26.74
N VAL A 104 10.71 -9.87 -27.05
CA VAL A 104 11.15 -10.23 -28.39
C VAL A 104 10.52 -11.56 -28.76
N LYS A 105 9.76 -11.59 -29.86
CA LYS A 105 9.20 -12.80 -30.45
C LYS A 105 9.92 -13.08 -31.76
N ARG A 106 10.40 -14.32 -31.93
CA ARG A 106 10.84 -14.85 -33.22
C ARG A 106 9.96 -16.02 -33.60
N THR A 107 9.13 -15.84 -34.62
CA THR A 107 8.39 -16.93 -35.23
C THR A 107 9.32 -17.68 -36.18
N ILE A 108 9.41 -19.01 -36.06
CA ILE A 108 10.25 -19.84 -36.95
C ILE A 108 9.47 -20.26 -38.19
N ASP A 109 8.20 -20.66 -38.01
CA ASP A 109 7.29 -20.98 -39.10
C ASP A 109 6.29 -19.83 -39.31
N ILE A 110 6.63 -18.95 -40.25
CA ILE A 110 5.90 -17.71 -40.49
C ILE A 110 4.65 -18.04 -41.31
N PRO A 111 3.43 -17.65 -40.88
CA PRO A 111 2.24 -17.77 -41.71
C PRO A 111 2.47 -17.12 -43.08
N GLN A 112 2.29 -17.90 -44.16
CA GLN A 112 2.41 -17.40 -45.54
C GLN A 112 1.08 -16.87 -46.07
N ASP A 113 -0.01 -17.07 -45.34
CA ASP A 113 -1.34 -16.55 -45.62
C ASP A 113 -1.85 -15.74 -44.43
N TRP A 114 -2.59 -14.68 -44.72
CA TRP A 114 -3.24 -13.79 -43.75
C TRP A 114 -4.63 -14.28 -43.37
N GLY A 115 -5.23 -15.16 -44.17
CA GLY A 115 -6.55 -15.73 -43.94
C GLY A 115 -6.61 -16.58 -42.67
N TYR A 116 -7.78 -16.61 -42.06
CA TYR A 116 -8.08 -17.47 -40.92
C TYR A 116 -9.05 -18.58 -41.33
N PRO A 117 -8.99 -19.77 -40.71
CA PRO A 117 -9.83 -20.91 -41.13
C PRO A 117 -11.35 -20.64 -41.18
N PHE A 118 -11.87 -19.73 -40.35
CA PHE A 118 -13.30 -19.38 -40.33
C PHE A 118 -13.76 -18.52 -41.52
N MET A 119 -12.85 -18.08 -42.38
CA MET A 119 -13.16 -17.25 -43.54
C MET A 119 -13.44 -18.06 -44.81
N GLY A 120 -13.24 -19.38 -44.77
CA GLY A 120 -13.60 -20.27 -45.88
C GLY A 120 -15.12 -20.46 -45.99
N GLU A 121 -15.58 -20.86 -47.17
CA GLU A 121 -16.93 -21.43 -47.31
C GLU A 121 -16.96 -22.81 -46.63
N ASP A 122 -18.08 -23.13 -45.96
CA ASP A 122 -18.30 -24.42 -45.26
C ASP A 122 -18.20 -25.64 -46.19
#